data_AF-A0A022R2I1-F1
#
_entry.id   AF-A0A022R2I1-F1
#
_cell.length_a   1.000
_cell.length_b   1.000
_cell.length_c   1.000
_cell.angle_alpha   90.00
_cell.angle_beta   90.00
_cell.angle_gamma   90.00
#
_symmetry.space_group_name_H-M   'P 1'
#
loop_
_entity.id
_entity.type
_entity.pdbx_description
1 polymer ?
#
loop_
_entity_poly.entity_id
_entity_poly.type
_entity_poly.pdbx_seq_one_letter_code
_entity_poly.pdbx_strand_id
1 'polypeptide(L)'
;MKIPNKKTGGIITSFYLTSLRNDESASSNHFELDFEFFGTNGTVQTNVFMNDTGHREQAFKLPFNPAWDFHTYEIRWNPYLI
;
A
#
# COMPACT_ATOMS: atom_id res chain seq x y z
N MET A 1 -10.25 -0.44 6.61
CA MET A 1 -9.52 0.77 7.02
C MET A 1 -10.34 2.02 6.69
N LYS A 2 -10.27 3.05 7.56
CA LYS A 2 -10.77 4.40 7.30
C LYS A 2 -9.56 5.35 7.34
N ILE A 3 -9.37 6.14 6.29
CA ILE A 3 -8.18 7.01 6.12
C ILE A 3 -8.39 8.33 6.86
N PRO A 4 -7.35 8.98 7.42
CA PRO A 4 -7.48 10.29 8.06
C PRO A 4 -8.15 11.32 7.17
N ASN A 5 -9.02 12.18 7.71
CA ASN A 5 -9.88 13.09 6.93
C ASN A 5 -9.18 14.32 6.33
N LYS A 6 -7.90 14.53 6.63
CA LYS A 6 -7.09 15.64 6.10
C LYS A 6 -5.95 15.08 5.25
N LYS A 7 -5.80 15.64 4.05
CA LYS A 7 -4.58 15.47 3.26
C LYS A 7 -3.45 16.21 4.00
N THR A 8 -2.55 15.45 4.58
CA THR A 8 -1.28 15.93 5.12
C THR A 8 -0.23 15.75 4.03
N GLY A 9 0.44 16.83 3.62
CA GLY A 9 1.55 16.72 2.68
C GLY A 9 2.64 15.83 3.26
N GLY A 10 3.08 14.83 2.51
CA GLY A 10 4.18 13.95 2.91
C GLY A 10 3.83 12.81 3.88
N ILE A 11 2.55 12.62 4.25
CA ILE A 11 2.13 11.44 5.02
C ILE A 11 1.38 10.48 4.10
N ILE A 12 1.83 9.22 4.10
CA ILE A 12 1.19 8.11 3.42
C ILE A 12 0.60 7.19 4.47
N THR A 13 -0.69 6.85 4.33
CA THR A 13 -1.26 5.73 5.08
C THR A 13 -1.00 4.48 4.24
N SER A 14 -0.36 3.46 4.83
CA SER A 14 -0.03 2.23 4.12
C SER A 14 -0.69 1.00 4.75
N PHE A 15 -0.99 0.02 3.90
CA PHE A 15 -1.33 -1.35 4.29
C PHE A 15 -0.55 -2.26 3.35
N TYR A 16 0.39 -3.03 3.89
CA TYR A 16 1.36 -3.74 3.08
C TYR A 16 1.75 -5.09 3.71
N LEU A 17 2.34 -5.95 2.89
CA LEU A 17 3.01 -7.17 3.32
C LEU A 17 4.48 -7.05 2.91
N THR A 18 5.41 -7.38 3.81
CA THR A 18 6.84 -7.43 3.49
C THR A 18 7.46 -8.73 3.99
N SER A 19 8.43 -9.26 3.25
CA SER A 19 9.25 -10.39 3.70
C SER A 19 10.39 -9.95 4.61
N LEU A 20 10.62 -8.64 4.76
CA LEU A 20 11.67 -8.11 5.62
C LEU A 20 11.34 -8.42 7.08
N ARG A 21 12.28 -9.04 7.78
CA ARG A 21 12.12 -9.36 9.20
C ARG A 21 12.52 -8.20 10.08
N ASN A 22 12.02 -8.19 11.32
CA ASN A 22 12.29 -7.13 12.28
C ASN A 22 13.79 -7.00 12.67
N ASP A 23 14.57 -8.06 12.47
CA ASP A 23 16.01 -8.11 12.72
C ASP A 23 16.87 -7.77 11.49
N GLU A 24 16.25 -7.51 10.34
CA GLU A 24 16.94 -7.21 9.09
C GLU A 24 17.00 -5.69 8.83
N SER A 25 18.02 -5.27 8.06
CA SER A 25 18.16 -3.88 7.63
C SER A 25 17.09 -3.52 6.60
N ALA A 26 16.61 -2.27 6.61
CA ALA A 26 15.76 -1.73 5.54
C ALA A 26 16.43 -1.76 4.14
N SER A 27 17.75 -1.94 4.09
CA SER A 27 18.52 -2.13 2.85
C SER A 27 18.65 -3.60 2.41
N SER A 28 18.07 -4.54 3.16
CA SER A 28 18.09 -5.96 2.78
C SER A 28 17.08 -6.22 1.67
N ASN A 29 17.45 -7.10 0.73
CA ASN A 29 16.54 -7.51 -0.32
C ASN A 29 15.30 -8.17 0.27
N HIS A 30 14.14 -7.78 -0.23
CA HIS A 30 12.86 -8.30 0.24
C HIS A 30 11.82 -8.37 -0.90
N PHE A 31 10.69 -8.97 -0.59
CA PHE A 31 9.47 -8.93 -1.38
C PHE A 31 8.45 -8.08 -0.62
N GLU A 32 7.72 -7.24 -1.33
CA GLU A 32 6.71 -6.35 -0.72
C GLU A 32 5.51 -6.16 -1.64
N LEU A 33 4.33 -5.98 -1.03
CA LEU A 33 3.06 -5.72 -1.68
C LEU A 33 2.38 -4.55 -0.98
N ASP A 34 2.08 -3.50 -1.74
CA ASP A 34 1.69 -2.23 -1.16
C ASP A 34 0.26 -1.83 -1.50
N PHE A 35 -0.43 -1.25 -0.51
CA PHE A 35 -1.44 -0.23 -0.70
C PHE A 35 -0.96 1.07 -0.04
N GLU A 36 -0.85 2.14 -0.82
CA GLU A 36 -0.42 3.46 -0.37
C GLU A 36 -1.49 4.50 -0.67
N PHE A 37 -2.04 5.12 0.36
CA PHE A 37 -3.13 6.10 0.23
C PHE A 37 -2.58 7.52 0.26
N PHE A 38 -2.76 8.26 -0.84
CA PHE A 38 -2.31 9.65 -0.97
C PHE A 38 -3.30 10.64 -0.35
N GLY A 39 -3.47 10.54 0.97
CA GLY A 39 -4.39 11.36 1.75
C GLY A 39 -5.85 11.14 1.37
N THR A 40 -6.69 12.17 1.56
CA THR A 40 -8.16 12.06 1.35
C THR A 40 -8.64 12.29 -0.05
N ASN A 41 -7.75 12.52 -1.01
CA ASN A 41 -8.20 12.75 -2.37
C ASN A 41 -8.81 11.47 -2.98
N GLY A 42 -8.65 10.30 -2.35
CA GLY A 42 -9.17 9.03 -2.84
C GLY A 42 -8.27 8.36 -3.88
N THR A 43 -7.02 8.80 -4.00
CA THR A 43 -6.01 8.09 -4.81
C THR A 43 -5.33 7.03 -3.95
N VAL A 44 -5.33 5.80 -4.44
CA VAL A 44 -4.59 4.66 -3.87
C VAL A 44 -3.58 4.17 -4.89
N GLN A 45 -2.35 3.94 -4.47
CA GLN A 45 -1.31 3.29 -5.24
C GLN A 45 -1.13 1.85 -4.75
N THR A 46 -0.87 0.94 -5.69
CA THR A 46 -0.38 -0.40 -5.41
C THR A 46 0.99 -0.60 -6.00
N ASN A 47 1.83 -1.41 -5.37
CA ASN A 47 3.14 -1.79 -5.91
C ASN A 47 3.46 -3.25 -5.57
N VAL A 48 4.41 -3.82 -6.32
CA VAL A 48 4.95 -5.16 -6.09
C VAL A 48 6.47 -5.10 -6.19
N PHE A 49 7.14 -5.35 -5.07
CA PHE A 49 8.58 -5.55 -5.00
C PHE A 49 8.91 -7.04 -5.07
N MET A 50 9.85 -7.37 -5.94
CA MET A 50 10.43 -8.71 -6.01
C MET A 50 11.95 -8.62 -5.93
N ASN A 51 12.52 -9.17 -4.84
CA ASN A 51 13.94 -9.10 -4.56
C ASN A 51 14.48 -7.65 -4.67
N ASP A 52 13.87 -6.75 -3.90
CA ASP A 52 14.15 -5.30 -3.85
C ASP A 52 13.87 -4.52 -5.14
N THR A 53 13.37 -5.19 -6.18
CA THR A 53 13.00 -4.54 -7.43
C THR A 53 11.52 -4.21 -7.42
N GLY A 54 11.18 -2.95 -7.20
CA GLY A 54 9.82 -2.39 -7.33
C GLY A 54 9.51 -1.93 -8.76
N HIS A 55 9.07 -0.67 -8.90
CA HIS A 55 8.72 0.01 -10.16
C HIS A 55 7.53 -0.62 -10.91
N ARG A 56 6.56 -1.12 -10.15
CA ARG A 56 5.31 -1.70 -10.67
C ARG A 56 4.10 -0.93 -10.15
N GLU A 57 4.27 0.37 -9.94
CA GLU A 57 3.24 1.22 -9.37
C GLU A 57 2.01 1.29 -10.28
N GLN A 58 0.84 1.10 -9.71
CA GLN A 58 -0.44 1.40 -10.34
C GLN A 58 -1.24 2.32 -9.44
N ALA A 59 -1.81 3.39 -10.00
CA ALA A 59 -2.59 4.36 -9.24
C ALA A 59 -4.05 4.32 -9.67
N PHE A 60 -4.95 4.23 -8.68
CA PHE A 60 -6.38 4.14 -8.88
C PHE A 60 -7.11 5.26 -8.16
N LYS A 61 -8.24 5.67 -8.72
CA LYS A 61 -9.18 6.57 -8.06
C LYS A 61 -10.32 5.76 -7.45
N LEU A 62 -10.47 5.85 -6.14
CA LEU A 62 -11.61 5.25 -5.46
C LEU A 62 -12.90 6.01 -5.84
N PRO A 63 -14.01 5.30 -6.08
CA PRO A 63 -15.30 5.91 -6.41
C PRO A 63 -16.02 6.46 -5.16
N PHE A 64 -15.35 6.50 -4.01
CA PHE A 64 -15.87 6.96 -2.72
C PHE A 64 -14.78 7.75 -1.96
N ASN A 65 -15.20 8.48 -0.92
CA ASN A 65 -14.27 9.15 -0.01
C ASN A 65 -13.80 8.18 1.09
N PRO A 66 -12.53 7.75 1.09
CA PRO A 66 -12.03 6.73 2.03
C PRO A 66 -11.92 7.21 3.48
N ALA A 67 -12.22 8.48 3.77
CA ALA A 67 -12.22 9.04 5.12
C ALA A 67 -13.61 9.12 5.77
N TRP A 68 -14.69 8.88 5.01
CA TRP A 68 -16.04 8.97 5.56
C TRP A 68 -16.44 7.73 6.36
N ASP A 69 -16.05 6.54 5.91
CA ASP A 69 -16.33 5.30 6.63
C ASP A 69 -15.22 4.26 6.46
N PHE A 70 -15.34 3.12 7.14
CA PHE A 70 -14.45 1.99 6.97
C PHE A 70 -14.75 1.24 5.67
N HIS A 71 -13.69 0.96 4.91
CA HIS A 71 -13.73 0.14 3.71
C HIS A 71 -12.79 -1.06 3.83
N THR A 72 -13.11 -2.16 3.16
CA THR A 72 -12.25 -3.34 3.11
C THR A 72 -11.20 -3.18 2.00
N TYR A 73 -9.94 -3.38 2.35
CA TYR A 73 -8.82 -3.49 1.42
C TYR A 73 -8.15 -4.83 1.72
N GLU A 74 -7.95 -5.65 0.70
CA GLU A 74 -7.48 -7.03 0.84
C GLU A 74 -6.37 -7.30 -0.18
N ILE A 75 -5.34 -8.02 0.27
CA ILE A 75 -4.33 -8.61 -0.61
C ILE A 75 -4.59 -10.11 -0.65
N ARG A 76 -4.94 -10.63 -1.82
CA ARG A 76 -5.08 -12.07 -2.03
C ARG A 76 -3.82 -12.59 -2.70
N TRP A 77 -3.00 -13.29 -1.93
CA TRP A 77 -1.75 -13.87 -2.42
C TRP A 77 -1.74 -15.38 -2.30
N ASN A 78 -1.43 -16.07 -3.40
CA ASN A 78 -1.18 -17.51 -3.43
C ASN A 78 -0.17 -17.85 -4.56
N PRO A 79 0.28 -19.11 -4.69
CA PRO A 79 1.29 -19.48 -5.69
C PRO A 79 0.93 -19.23 -7.17
N TYR A 80 -0.33 -18.93 -7.48
CA TYR A 80 -0.80 -18.72 -8.85
C TYR A 80 -1.07 -17.26 -9.20
N LEU A 81 -1.27 -16.40 -8.20
CA LEU A 81 -1.62 -15.00 -8.42
C LEU A 81 -1.28 -14.10 -7.24
N ILE A 82 -1.14 -12.85 -7.63
CA ILE A 82 -1.34 -11.63 -6.86
C ILE A 82 -2.15 -10.69 -7.74
#